data_AF-A0A976KRT0-F1
#
_entry.id   AF-A0A976KRT0-F1
#
_cell.length_a   1.000
_cell.length_b   1.000
_cell.length_c   1.000
_cell.angle_alpha   90.00
_cell.angle_beta   90.00
_cell.angle_gamma   90.00
#
_symmetry.space_group_name_H-M   'P 1'
#
loop_
_entity.id
_entity.type
_entity.pdbx_description
1 polymer ?
#
loop_
_entity_poly.entity_id
_entity_poly.type
_entity_poly.pdbx_seq_one_letter_code
_entity_poly.pdbx_strand_id
1 'polypeptide(L)'
;MSRITHVCLSDMHFGAETSLLTDLSPDFRPEYQQPSPVLIQLIRCLREVVVGPPDAPRPKLVLAGDILELALARTHQAAMAFETFLCLAFPETEPDLFDREIIYVPGNHDHHLWETTREDHYLDYLNTVEPGARLGPQWHVTRLYRKQGQGWPTARVLTGLARRHPHLADLRVVTAYPNMGVRSCDGRRSVIVTHGHYIESLYTLLSDIKTLVFPEEAPPSTVIQLEAENFAWIDFFWSTMGRSGDAGDRVQQIYEMIGTEEGTQRLSERLAAGVVARFLPDNWIPDSAERFALSKLIELVAERVKNRERGDAGGVLSDAAHAGLLDYVAGPLRRQIEHECRHSCRPDDVSLVFGHTHKPFESQATIDGFRESGVGLLNTGGWVVDTVDRQPLHGAAVVVVDEDLEVASLRLYNEVPDGEDPPVVRVCSAAPNALQARLDGLVDPQREPWSSFVEVTHAAIECRAEALARRAGVRAPS
;
A
#
# COMPACT_ATOMS: atom_id res chain seq x y z
N MET A 1 -3.81 27.87 -15.28
CA MET A 1 -3.45 26.43 -15.30
C MET A 1 -3.44 25.98 -13.86
N SER A 2 -4.17 24.91 -13.56
CA SER A 2 -4.35 24.40 -12.21
C SER A 2 -3.02 23.89 -11.64
N ARG A 3 -2.67 24.26 -10.41
CA ARG A 3 -1.43 23.80 -9.76
C ARG A 3 -1.59 22.37 -9.21
N ILE A 4 -0.53 21.55 -9.30
CA ILE A 4 -0.51 20.24 -8.62
C ILE A 4 -0.46 20.46 -7.10
N THR A 5 -1.39 19.84 -6.38
CA THR A 5 -1.52 19.96 -4.93
C THR A 5 -1.07 18.71 -4.19
N HIS A 6 -1.21 17.52 -4.79
CA HIS A 6 -0.80 16.25 -4.19
C HIS A 6 -0.13 15.33 -5.21
N VAL A 7 0.83 14.55 -4.74
CA VAL A 7 1.49 13.46 -5.47
C VAL A 7 1.38 12.20 -4.63
N CYS A 8 0.78 11.15 -5.18
CA CYS A 8 0.50 9.89 -4.50
C CYS A 8 1.41 8.77 -5.05
N LEU A 9 2.11 8.10 -4.14
CA LEU A 9 2.98 6.95 -4.40
C LEU A 9 2.60 5.82 -3.44
N SER A 10 2.61 4.56 -3.88
CA SER A 10 2.39 3.39 -3.02
C SER A 10 3.37 2.27 -3.40
N ASP A 11 3.35 1.18 -2.62
CA ASP A 11 3.98 -0.10 -2.98
C ASP A 11 5.44 0.08 -3.40
N MET A 12 6.14 0.94 -2.66
CA MET A 12 7.54 1.28 -2.89
C MET A 12 8.47 0.21 -2.31
N HIS A 13 8.04 -0.48 -1.24
CA HIS A 13 8.75 -1.57 -0.58
C HIS A 13 10.25 -1.26 -0.34
N PHE A 14 10.57 -0.08 0.20
CA PHE A 14 11.95 0.26 0.55
C PHE A 14 12.53 -0.79 1.50
N GLY A 15 13.72 -1.30 1.14
CA GLY A 15 14.39 -2.41 1.83
C GLY A 15 14.18 -3.77 1.19
N ALA A 16 13.22 -3.93 0.28
CA ALA A 16 13.00 -5.20 -0.41
C ALA A 16 14.04 -5.43 -1.52
N GLU A 17 14.52 -6.67 -1.64
CA GLU A 17 15.32 -7.12 -2.79
C GLU A 17 14.53 -7.27 -4.08
N THR A 18 13.22 -7.07 -4.05
CA THR A 18 12.35 -7.06 -5.24
C THR A 18 12.01 -5.63 -5.67
N SER A 19 12.18 -4.65 -4.79
CA SER A 19 11.87 -3.24 -5.08
C SER A 19 12.90 -2.62 -6.01
N LEU A 20 12.46 -2.02 -7.12
CA LEU A 20 13.30 -1.22 -8.02
C LEU A 20 13.87 0.04 -7.35
N LEU A 21 13.32 0.43 -6.20
CA LEU A 21 13.72 1.64 -5.46
C LEU A 21 14.76 1.38 -4.37
N THR A 22 15.07 0.12 -4.09
CA THR A 22 16.23 -0.29 -3.27
C THR A 22 17.37 -0.67 -4.21
N ASP A 23 18.63 -0.30 -3.97
CA ASP A 23 19.70 -0.63 -4.93
C ASP A 23 20.16 -2.10 -4.80
N LEU A 24 20.77 -2.66 -5.85
CA LEU A 24 21.46 -3.95 -5.80
C LEU A 24 22.94 -3.81 -6.16
N SER A 25 23.79 -4.41 -5.34
CA SER A 25 25.19 -4.65 -5.69
C SER A 25 25.32 -5.61 -6.89
N PRO A 26 26.49 -5.68 -7.55
CA PRO A 26 26.75 -6.63 -8.65
C PRO A 26 26.57 -8.11 -8.29
N ASP A 27 26.60 -8.44 -6.99
CA ASP A 27 26.34 -9.79 -6.47
C ASP A 27 24.85 -10.01 -6.12
N PHE A 28 23.96 -9.13 -6.57
CA PHE A 28 22.51 -9.12 -6.31
C PHE A 28 22.13 -8.99 -4.84
N ARG A 29 22.99 -8.37 -4.01
CA ARG A 29 22.66 -8.08 -2.61
C ARG A 29 22.11 -6.66 -2.48
N PRO A 30 21.03 -6.44 -1.71
CA PRO A 30 20.49 -5.10 -1.52
C PRO A 30 21.48 -4.15 -0.85
N GLU A 31 21.56 -2.94 -1.38
CA GLU A 31 22.33 -1.82 -0.86
C GLU A 31 21.36 -0.76 -0.33
N TYR A 32 21.40 -0.51 0.98
CA TYR A 32 20.39 0.31 1.67
C TYR A 32 20.79 1.76 1.89
N GLN A 33 22.06 2.10 1.65
CA GLN A 33 22.61 3.44 1.90
C GLN A 33 22.92 4.21 0.61
N GLN A 34 22.65 3.61 -0.54
CA GLN A 34 22.79 4.23 -1.84
C GLN A 34 21.43 4.25 -2.53
N PRO A 35 21.04 5.37 -3.15
CA PRO A 35 19.80 5.40 -3.92
C PRO A 35 19.95 4.55 -5.19
N SER A 36 18.89 3.81 -5.54
CA SER A 36 18.89 3.08 -6.80
C SER A 36 18.88 4.04 -8.00
N PRO A 37 19.41 3.64 -9.17
CA PRO A 37 19.33 4.44 -10.38
C PRO A 37 17.89 4.84 -10.75
N VAL A 38 16.94 3.93 -10.54
CA VAL A 38 15.50 4.17 -10.76
C VAL A 38 14.98 5.26 -9.84
N LEU A 39 15.32 5.21 -8.54
CA LEU A 39 14.91 6.23 -7.57
C LEU A 39 15.41 7.63 -7.94
N ILE A 40 16.67 7.73 -8.39
CA ILE A 40 17.25 9.01 -8.83
C ILE A 40 16.46 9.57 -10.02
N GLN A 41 16.19 8.75 -11.04
CA GLN A 41 15.47 9.20 -12.24
C GLN A 41 14.00 9.49 -11.96
N LEU A 42 13.36 8.74 -11.06
CA LEU A 42 12.01 9.03 -10.59
C LEU A 42 11.93 10.45 -10.01
N ILE A 43 12.86 10.81 -9.11
CA ILE A 43 12.89 12.14 -8.50
C ILE A 43 13.09 13.25 -9.54
N ARG A 44 13.91 13.00 -10.57
CA ARG A 44 14.11 13.95 -11.68
C ARG A 44 12.84 14.14 -12.50
N CYS A 45 12.16 13.04 -12.87
CA CYS A 45 10.89 13.08 -13.59
C CYS A 45 9.80 13.80 -12.80
N LEU A 46 9.67 13.51 -11.51
CA LEU A 46 8.72 14.19 -10.64
C LEU A 46 9.00 15.69 -10.53
N ARG A 47 10.28 16.09 -10.52
CA ARG A 47 10.65 17.51 -10.51
C ARG A 47 10.08 18.23 -11.73
N GLU A 48 10.14 17.66 -12.94
CA GLU A 48 9.53 18.28 -14.13
C GLU A 48 8.01 18.46 -13.99
N VAL A 49 7.33 17.45 -13.43
CA VAL A 49 5.87 17.46 -13.24
C VAL A 49 5.41 18.52 -12.23
N VAL A 50 6.09 18.60 -11.08
CA VAL A 50 5.64 19.43 -9.96
C VAL A 50 6.21 20.85 -9.97
N VAL A 51 7.06 21.20 -10.92
CA VAL A 51 7.58 22.56 -11.06
C VAL A 51 6.43 23.53 -11.32
N GLY A 52 6.17 24.36 -10.32
CA GLY A 52 5.35 25.56 -10.43
C GLY A 52 6.20 26.82 -10.44
N PRO A 53 5.57 28.01 -10.46
CA PRO A 53 6.25 29.27 -10.21
C PRO A 53 7.10 29.23 -8.92
N PRO A 54 8.22 29.99 -8.83
CA PRO A 54 9.13 29.92 -7.68
C PRO A 54 8.47 30.08 -6.30
N ASP A 55 7.41 30.88 -6.21
CA ASP A 55 6.69 31.17 -4.97
C ASP A 55 5.46 30.27 -4.74
N ALA A 56 5.18 29.35 -5.65
CA ALA A 56 4.05 28.45 -5.51
C ALA A 56 4.31 27.44 -4.38
N PRO A 57 3.31 27.13 -3.53
CA PRO A 57 3.47 26.09 -2.53
C PRO A 57 3.80 24.75 -3.21
N ARG A 58 4.70 23.99 -2.61
CA ARG A 58 5.03 22.64 -3.06
C ARG A 58 3.82 21.71 -2.88
N PRO A 59 3.63 20.71 -3.75
CA PRO A 59 2.58 19.72 -3.54
C PRO A 59 2.89 18.87 -2.30
N LYS A 60 1.85 18.36 -1.65
CA LYS A 60 1.99 17.39 -0.57
C LYS A 60 2.32 16.02 -1.15
N LEU A 61 3.26 15.34 -0.52
CA LEU A 61 3.53 13.94 -0.80
C LEU A 61 2.56 13.07 -0.01
N VAL A 62 1.84 12.18 -0.70
CA VAL A 62 0.99 11.15 -0.12
C VAL A 62 1.63 9.80 -0.36
N LEU A 63 2.01 9.13 0.71
CA LEU A 63 2.60 7.80 0.72
C LEU A 63 1.51 6.78 1.04
N ALA A 64 0.91 6.19 0.01
CA ALA A 64 -0.32 5.38 0.01
C ALA A 64 -0.09 3.88 0.27
N GLY A 65 0.75 3.57 1.25
CA GLY A 65 0.92 2.24 1.82
C GLY A 65 2.00 1.40 1.15
N ASP A 66 2.46 0.38 1.88
CA ASP A 66 3.54 -0.52 1.49
C ASP A 66 4.81 0.23 1.06
N ILE A 67 5.16 1.25 1.86
CA ILE A 67 6.29 2.13 1.60
C ILE A 67 7.58 1.50 2.11
N LEU A 68 7.54 0.95 3.32
CA LEU A 68 8.63 0.20 3.91
C LEU A 68 8.31 -1.29 3.82
N GLU A 69 9.27 -2.10 3.39
CA GLU A 69 9.14 -3.55 3.49
C GLU A 69 9.45 -4.00 4.92
N LEU A 70 8.43 -4.15 5.77
CA LEU A 70 8.61 -4.67 7.14
C LEU A 70 8.15 -6.13 7.28
N ALA A 71 7.50 -6.69 6.26
CA ALA A 71 7.06 -8.08 6.26
C ALA A 71 8.23 -9.03 5.99
N LEU A 72 9.17 -8.66 5.11
CA LEU A 72 10.26 -9.51 4.64
C LEU A 72 11.67 -8.95 4.91
N ALA A 73 11.83 -7.63 5.00
CA ALA A 73 13.11 -7.02 5.29
C ALA A 73 13.23 -6.63 6.77
N ARG A 74 14.47 -6.45 7.25
CA ARG A 74 14.69 -5.98 8.62
C ARG A 74 14.36 -4.49 8.70
N THR A 75 13.76 -4.05 9.80
CA THR A 75 13.33 -2.65 9.99
C THR A 75 14.43 -1.62 9.72
N HIS A 76 15.67 -1.89 10.13
CA HIS A 76 16.79 -0.96 9.89
C HIS A 76 17.19 -0.86 8.42
N GLN A 77 17.02 -1.94 7.65
CA GLN A 77 17.32 -1.98 6.22
C GLN A 77 16.29 -1.14 5.44
N ALA A 78 15.00 -1.36 5.72
CA ALA A 78 13.91 -0.57 5.16
C ALA A 78 14.03 0.92 5.53
N ALA A 79 14.39 1.21 6.79
CA ALA A 79 14.60 2.58 7.25
C ALA A 79 15.75 3.29 6.51
N MET A 80 16.91 2.65 6.37
CA MET A 80 18.05 3.23 5.63
C MET A 80 17.69 3.49 4.16
N ALA A 81 17.01 2.54 3.49
CA ALA A 81 16.57 2.72 2.12
C ALA A 81 15.58 3.89 1.99
N PHE A 82 14.62 4.01 2.91
CA PHE A 82 13.69 5.15 2.95
C PHE A 82 14.40 6.50 3.21
N GLU A 83 15.45 6.53 4.04
CA GLU A 83 16.26 7.73 4.25
C GLU A 83 16.90 8.24 2.94
N THR A 84 17.33 7.34 2.05
CA THR A 84 17.87 7.74 0.73
C THR A 84 16.84 8.49 -0.11
N PHE A 85 15.57 8.04 -0.08
CA PHE A 85 14.46 8.74 -0.75
C PHE A 85 14.21 10.13 -0.15
N LEU A 86 14.20 10.24 1.18
CA LEU A 86 14.02 11.54 1.84
C LEU A 86 15.12 12.53 1.45
N CYS A 87 16.38 12.08 1.38
CA CYS A 87 17.50 12.94 1.00
C CYS A 87 17.42 13.41 -0.46
N LEU A 88 16.83 12.61 -1.36
CA LEU A 88 16.61 12.99 -2.75
C LEU A 88 15.39 13.91 -2.93
N ALA A 89 14.31 13.66 -2.19
CA ALA A 89 13.08 14.44 -2.27
C ALA A 89 13.19 15.81 -1.57
N PHE A 90 14.04 15.90 -0.53
CA PHE A 90 14.28 17.10 0.27
C PHE A 90 15.79 17.38 0.37
N PRO A 91 16.45 17.73 -0.74
CA PRO A 91 17.89 17.92 -0.78
C PRO A 91 18.33 19.15 0.02
N GLU A 92 19.54 19.11 0.58
CA GLU A 92 20.08 20.21 1.41
C GLU A 92 20.38 21.49 0.61
N THR A 93 20.73 21.35 -0.68
CA THR A 93 21.26 22.45 -1.51
C THR A 93 20.33 22.87 -2.64
N GLU A 94 19.23 22.16 -2.86
CA GLU A 94 18.25 22.43 -3.92
C GLU A 94 16.86 22.66 -3.31
N PRO A 95 15.91 23.27 -4.04
CA PRO A 95 14.55 23.37 -3.55
C PRO A 95 13.91 22.00 -3.34
N ASP A 96 13.21 21.85 -2.20
CA ASP A 96 12.40 20.68 -1.87
C ASP A 96 11.43 20.35 -3.01
N LEU A 97 11.25 19.07 -3.27
CA LEU A 97 10.29 18.58 -4.25
C LEU A 97 8.85 18.72 -3.74
N PHE A 98 8.66 18.52 -2.43
CA PHE A 98 7.35 18.46 -1.77
C PHE A 98 7.25 19.41 -0.58
N ASP A 99 6.01 19.60 -0.11
CA ASP A 99 5.73 20.23 1.17
C ASP A 99 6.37 19.43 2.32
N ARG A 100 6.84 20.11 3.37
CA ARG A 100 7.50 19.46 4.53
C ARG A 100 6.55 18.73 5.47
N GLU A 101 5.26 18.64 5.13
CA GLU A 101 4.30 17.75 5.76
C GLU A 101 3.92 16.61 4.79
N ILE A 102 4.50 15.43 5.00
CA ILE A 102 4.18 14.20 4.27
C ILE A 102 2.94 13.56 4.90
N ILE A 103 2.01 13.10 4.06
CA ILE A 103 0.84 12.35 4.49
C ILE A 103 1.10 10.88 4.20
N TYR A 104 1.01 10.05 5.23
CA TYR A 104 1.26 8.61 5.15
C TYR A 104 -0.03 7.85 5.40
N VAL A 105 -0.34 6.90 4.52
CA VAL A 105 -1.48 5.99 4.62
C VAL A 105 -0.91 4.57 4.69
N PRO A 106 -0.75 3.99 5.88
CA PRO A 106 -0.17 2.65 6.06
C PRO A 106 -0.88 1.58 5.21
N GLY A 107 -0.08 0.69 4.63
CA GLY A 107 -0.52 -0.52 3.95
C GLY A 107 -0.46 -1.74 4.86
N ASN A 108 -0.45 -2.94 4.29
CA ASN A 108 -0.35 -4.17 5.07
C ASN A 108 1.11 -4.50 5.42
N HIS A 109 2.08 -4.28 4.53
CA HIS A 109 3.51 -4.56 4.78
C HIS A 109 4.13 -3.64 5.84
N ASP A 110 3.54 -2.47 6.05
CA ASP A 110 4.00 -1.48 7.02
C ASP A 110 2.91 -1.10 8.04
N HIS A 111 1.90 -1.96 8.21
CA HIS A 111 0.79 -1.78 9.16
C HIS A 111 1.28 -1.54 10.60
N HIS A 112 2.40 -2.14 11.01
CA HIS A 112 2.96 -1.87 12.33
C HIS A 112 3.27 -0.39 12.63
N LEU A 113 3.54 0.41 11.59
CA LEU A 113 3.74 1.84 11.74
C LEU A 113 2.43 2.56 12.08
N TRP A 114 1.28 2.03 11.64
CA TRP A 114 -0.03 2.47 12.11
C TRP A 114 -0.19 2.16 13.59
N GLU A 115 0.07 0.92 14.01
CA GLU A 115 -0.08 0.49 15.41
C GLU A 115 0.78 1.35 16.36
N THR A 116 2.03 1.60 15.99
CA THR A 116 2.93 2.50 16.75
C THR A 116 2.35 3.92 16.82
N THR A 117 1.86 4.45 15.69
CA THR A 117 1.26 5.80 15.64
C THR A 117 -0.02 5.88 16.47
N ARG A 118 -0.82 4.81 16.48
CA ARG A 118 -2.07 4.70 17.24
C ARG A 118 -1.79 4.72 18.74
N GLU A 119 -0.79 3.98 19.20
CA GLU A 119 -0.35 3.96 20.60
C GLU A 119 0.18 5.34 21.02
N ASP A 120 1.07 5.94 20.21
CA ASP A 120 1.59 7.30 20.46
C ASP A 120 0.46 8.33 20.54
N HIS A 121 -0.53 8.23 19.64
CA HIS A 121 -1.68 9.13 19.64
C HIS A 121 -2.55 8.97 20.89
N TYR A 122 -2.70 7.73 21.37
CA TYR A 122 -3.42 7.47 22.61
C TYR A 122 -2.64 8.00 23.83
N LEU A 123 -1.31 7.88 23.84
CA LEU A 123 -0.47 8.52 24.87
C LEU A 123 -0.63 10.05 24.88
N ASP A 124 -0.68 10.68 23.71
CA ASP A 124 -0.94 12.12 23.59
C ASP A 124 -2.33 12.48 24.16
N TYR A 125 -3.36 11.65 23.92
CA TYR A 125 -4.68 11.81 24.53
C TYR A 125 -4.62 11.65 26.06
N LEU A 126 -3.94 10.65 26.59
CA LEU A 126 -3.81 10.44 28.04
C LEU A 126 -3.19 11.65 28.74
N ASN A 127 -2.24 12.33 28.10
CA ASN A 127 -1.62 13.54 28.62
C ASN A 127 -2.59 14.75 28.67
N THR A 128 -3.76 14.67 28.03
CA THR A 128 -4.81 15.70 28.08
C THR A 128 -5.92 15.39 29.08
N VAL A 129 -5.89 14.21 29.71
CA VAL A 129 -6.95 13.72 30.60
C VAL A 129 -6.43 13.65 32.04
N GLU A 130 -7.20 14.19 32.98
CA GLU A 130 -6.83 14.22 34.39
C GLU A 130 -6.78 12.82 35.03
N PRO A 131 -5.85 12.56 35.96
CA PRO A 131 -5.81 11.30 36.72
C PRO A 131 -7.14 10.98 37.40
N GLY A 132 -7.64 9.75 37.20
CA GLY A 132 -8.91 9.29 37.76
C GLY A 132 -10.14 9.51 36.87
N ALA A 133 -9.99 10.22 35.74
CA ALA A 133 -11.05 10.31 34.74
C ALA A 133 -11.23 8.97 33.98
N ARG A 134 -12.44 8.72 33.48
CA ARG A 134 -12.73 7.54 32.67
C ARG A 134 -12.06 7.65 31.30
N LEU A 135 -11.30 6.63 30.93
CA LEU A 135 -10.66 6.55 29.63
C LEU A 135 -11.57 5.89 28.59
N GLY A 136 -11.51 6.38 27.35
CA GLY A 136 -12.15 5.75 26.18
C GLY A 136 -11.25 4.69 25.55
N PRO A 137 -11.77 3.86 24.63
CA PRO A 137 -10.94 2.94 23.86
C PRO A 137 -9.98 3.68 22.93
N GLN A 138 -8.94 2.97 22.47
CA GLN A 138 -8.08 3.46 21.39
C GLN A 138 -8.84 3.57 20.07
N TRP A 139 -8.39 4.45 19.19
CA TRP A 139 -8.98 4.62 17.86
C TRP A 139 -8.37 3.66 16.86
N HIS A 140 -9.19 2.85 16.20
CA HIS A 140 -8.73 1.96 15.14
C HIS A 140 -8.53 2.68 13.79
N VAL A 141 -9.13 3.85 13.60
CA VAL A 141 -8.99 4.61 12.35
C VAL A 141 -8.83 6.09 12.64
N THR A 142 -8.35 6.83 11.66
CA THR A 142 -8.34 8.30 11.67
C THR A 142 -9.56 8.87 10.95
N ARG A 143 -9.75 10.18 11.01
CA ARG A 143 -10.72 10.88 10.16
C ARG A 143 -10.29 10.82 8.70
N LEU A 144 -11.24 10.57 7.79
CA LEU A 144 -11.08 10.66 6.35
C LEU A 144 -10.65 12.07 5.96
N TYR A 145 -11.36 13.09 6.44
CA TYR A 145 -11.06 14.49 6.12
C TYR A 145 -10.40 15.20 7.30
N ARG A 146 -9.33 15.93 7.00
CA ARG A 146 -8.65 16.77 8.00
C ARG A 146 -9.61 17.84 8.54
N LYS A 147 -9.73 17.93 9.86
CA LYS A 147 -10.56 18.94 10.53
C LYS A 147 -9.73 20.17 10.87
N GLN A 148 -10.30 21.36 10.72
CA GLN A 148 -9.64 22.59 11.18
C GLN A 148 -9.31 22.51 12.67
N GLY A 149 -8.06 22.85 13.03
CA GLY A 149 -7.56 22.81 14.41
C GLY A 149 -7.26 21.40 14.95
N GLN A 150 -7.53 20.33 14.18
CA GLN A 150 -7.23 18.96 14.58
C GLN A 150 -6.56 18.23 13.40
N GLY A 151 -5.24 18.11 13.46
CA GLY A 151 -4.46 17.37 12.48
C GLY A 151 -4.61 15.86 12.61
N TRP A 152 -4.11 15.14 11.61
CA TRP A 152 -3.83 13.72 11.73
C TRP A 152 -2.68 13.46 12.72
N PRO A 153 -2.65 12.27 13.37
CA PRO A 153 -1.58 11.91 14.29
C PRO A 153 -0.22 11.92 13.59
N THR A 154 0.85 12.18 14.34
CA THR A 154 2.21 12.23 13.80
C THR A 154 2.81 10.83 13.78
N ALA A 155 3.31 10.37 12.63
CA ALA A 155 4.11 9.15 12.52
C ALA A 155 5.49 9.41 13.15
N ARG A 156 5.65 9.14 14.45
CA ARG A 156 6.88 9.50 15.18
C ARG A 156 8.11 8.79 14.65
N VAL A 157 7.98 7.53 14.23
CA VAL A 157 9.07 6.75 13.64
C VAL A 157 9.55 7.40 12.34
N LEU A 158 8.66 7.62 11.37
CA LEU A 158 9.03 8.22 10.07
C LEU A 158 9.51 9.67 10.21
N THR A 159 8.86 10.45 11.08
CA THR A 159 9.30 11.81 11.42
C THR A 159 10.69 11.79 12.08
N GLY A 160 10.94 10.83 12.97
CA GLY A 160 12.23 10.63 13.62
C GLY A 160 13.34 10.27 12.63
N LEU A 161 13.04 9.44 11.63
CA LEU A 161 13.97 9.12 10.54
C LEU A 161 14.39 10.38 9.78
N ALA A 162 13.42 11.18 9.31
CA ALA A 162 13.72 12.42 8.61
C ALA A 162 14.60 13.37 9.46
N ARG A 163 14.26 13.53 10.75
CA ARG A 163 14.94 14.45 11.66
C ARG A 163 16.35 14.03 12.08
N ARG A 164 16.82 12.85 11.68
CA ARG A 164 18.25 12.48 11.77
C ARG A 164 19.12 13.36 10.87
N HIS A 165 18.52 13.97 9.85
CA HIS A 165 19.16 14.93 8.96
C HIS A 165 18.86 16.37 9.41
N PRO A 166 19.88 17.19 9.76
CA PRO A 166 19.66 18.53 10.30
C PRO A 166 18.82 19.46 9.41
N HIS A 167 18.96 19.37 8.08
CA HIS A 167 18.20 20.18 7.13
C HIS A 167 16.70 19.80 7.04
N LEU A 168 16.30 18.66 7.62
CA LEU A 168 14.92 18.14 7.67
C LEU A 168 14.31 18.22 9.08
N ALA A 169 14.88 19.04 9.98
CA ALA A 169 14.45 19.12 11.38
C ALA A 169 12.95 19.52 11.55
N ASP A 170 12.41 20.29 10.62
CA ASP A 170 11.02 20.74 10.57
C ASP A 170 10.11 19.83 9.73
N LEU A 171 10.66 18.85 9.01
CA LEU A 171 9.88 17.85 8.28
C LEU A 171 9.04 17.04 9.27
N ARG A 172 7.78 16.79 8.89
CA ARG A 172 6.84 16.00 9.66
C ARG A 172 6.09 15.03 8.76
N VAL A 173 5.92 13.81 9.26
CA VAL A 173 5.06 12.80 8.64
C VAL A 173 3.82 12.63 9.51
N VAL A 174 2.63 12.77 8.91
CA VAL A 174 1.34 12.56 9.57
C VAL A 174 0.62 11.35 8.98
N THR A 175 -0.13 10.62 9.81
CA THR A 175 -0.77 9.37 9.41
C THR A 175 -2.28 9.53 9.24
N ALA A 176 -2.80 9.20 8.07
CA ALA A 176 -4.23 9.01 7.82
C ALA A 176 -4.48 7.53 7.52
N TYR A 177 -5.40 6.88 8.22
CA TYR A 177 -5.65 5.44 8.08
C TYR A 177 -7.13 5.08 8.30
N PRO A 178 -7.69 4.10 7.57
CA PRO A 178 -7.13 3.46 6.36
C PRO A 178 -7.34 4.30 5.09
N ASN A 179 -8.06 5.42 5.22
CA ASN A 179 -8.41 6.31 4.13
C ASN A 179 -8.00 7.75 4.46
N MET A 180 -7.52 8.45 3.44
CA MET A 180 -7.22 9.87 3.44
C MET A 180 -8.10 10.56 2.40
N GLY A 181 -8.70 11.69 2.73
CA GLY A 181 -9.58 12.42 1.83
C GLY A 181 -9.19 13.90 1.70
N VAL A 182 -9.28 14.40 0.48
CA VAL A 182 -9.18 15.83 0.13
C VAL A 182 -10.49 16.26 -0.54
N ARG A 183 -10.98 17.47 -0.20
CA ARG A 183 -12.25 17.99 -0.74
C ARG A 183 -12.05 19.35 -1.38
N SER A 184 -12.82 19.61 -2.42
CA SER A 184 -12.94 20.92 -3.02
C SER A 184 -13.58 21.91 -2.03
N CYS A 185 -13.36 23.21 -2.25
CA CYS A 185 -13.90 24.24 -1.36
C CYS A 185 -15.44 24.24 -1.31
N ASP A 186 -16.12 23.89 -2.41
CA ASP A 186 -17.57 23.73 -2.46
C ASP A 186 -18.06 22.38 -1.88
N GLY A 187 -17.12 21.48 -1.56
CA GLY A 187 -17.36 20.17 -1.01
C GLY A 187 -17.91 19.14 -1.99
N ARG A 188 -18.06 19.45 -3.28
CA ARG A 188 -18.69 18.58 -4.28
C ARG A 188 -17.75 17.56 -4.90
N ARG A 189 -16.44 17.83 -4.93
CA ARG A 189 -15.41 16.88 -5.36
C ARG A 189 -14.65 16.34 -4.18
N SER A 190 -14.28 15.07 -4.25
CA SER A 190 -13.39 14.44 -3.29
C SER A 190 -12.40 13.51 -3.98
N VAL A 191 -11.12 13.62 -3.62
CA VAL A 191 -10.14 12.56 -3.89
C VAL A 191 -9.91 11.80 -2.61
N ILE A 192 -10.00 10.49 -2.67
CA ILE A 192 -9.79 9.59 -1.55
C ILE A 192 -8.60 8.70 -1.89
N VAL A 193 -7.66 8.59 -0.96
CA VAL A 193 -6.48 7.75 -1.08
C VAL A 193 -6.55 6.67 -0.01
N THR A 194 -6.36 5.42 -0.40
CA THR A 194 -6.26 4.26 0.51
C THR A 194 -5.16 3.34 0.01
N HIS A 195 -4.58 2.49 0.85
CA HIS A 195 -3.69 1.45 0.34
C HIS A 195 -4.48 0.40 -0.47
N GLY A 196 -5.65 0.00 0.02
CA GLY A 196 -6.52 -0.95 -0.66
C GLY A 196 -6.47 -2.39 -0.14
N HIS A 197 -5.70 -2.72 0.90
CA HIS A 197 -5.62 -4.10 1.40
C HIS A 197 -7.00 -4.71 1.79
N TYR A 198 -7.98 -3.93 2.25
CA TYR A 198 -9.32 -4.46 2.56
C TYR A 198 -10.16 -4.88 1.34
N ILE A 199 -9.68 -4.70 0.10
CA ILE A 199 -10.35 -5.27 -1.09
C ILE A 199 -10.11 -6.78 -1.18
N GLU A 200 -9.04 -7.28 -0.56
CA GLU A 200 -8.72 -8.69 -0.53
C GLU A 200 -9.29 -9.36 0.72
N SER A 201 -9.97 -10.47 0.49
CA SER A 201 -10.67 -11.27 1.51
C SER A 201 -9.75 -11.84 2.61
N LEU A 202 -8.44 -11.81 2.40
CA LEU A 202 -7.43 -12.26 3.37
C LEU A 202 -7.25 -11.27 4.53
N TYR A 203 -7.46 -9.97 4.29
CA TYR A 203 -7.32 -8.93 5.32
C TYR A 203 -8.61 -8.72 6.11
N THR A 204 -9.69 -9.40 5.75
CA THR A 204 -10.96 -9.46 6.49
C THR A 204 -11.18 -10.80 7.18
N LEU A 205 -10.18 -11.69 7.15
CA LEU A 205 -10.32 -13.09 7.56
C LEU A 205 -10.87 -13.26 8.98
N LEU A 206 -10.45 -12.45 9.95
CA LEU A 206 -10.95 -12.58 11.33
C LEU A 206 -12.42 -12.19 11.43
N SER A 207 -12.86 -11.20 10.67
CA SER A 207 -14.29 -10.86 10.57
C SER A 207 -15.10 -12.00 9.97
N ASP A 208 -14.56 -12.69 8.96
CA ASP A 208 -15.21 -13.85 8.34
C ASP A 208 -15.27 -15.04 9.30
N ILE A 209 -14.18 -15.34 10.01
CA ILE A 209 -14.17 -16.40 11.05
C ILE A 209 -15.15 -16.06 12.15
N LYS A 210 -15.21 -14.80 12.58
CA LYS A 210 -16.14 -14.34 13.61
C LYS A 210 -17.59 -14.57 13.18
N THR A 211 -17.98 -14.18 11.97
CA THR A 211 -19.36 -14.37 11.48
C THR A 211 -19.69 -15.84 11.22
N LEU A 212 -18.69 -16.67 10.90
CA LEU A 212 -18.86 -18.12 10.79
C LEU A 212 -19.12 -18.78 12.16
N VAL A 213 -18.41 -18.36 13.20
CA VAL A 213 -18.53 -18.90 14.56
C VAL A 213 -19.76 -18.35 15.29
N PHE A 214 -20.10 -17.08 15.05
CA PHE A 214 -21.23 -16.36 15.65
C PHE A 214 -22.16 -15.84 14.54
N PRO A 215 -22.97 -16.72 13.92
CA PRO A 215 -23.80 -16.36 12.76
C PRO A 215 -24.92 -15.35 13.07
N GLU A 216 -25.22 -15.12 14.34
CA GLU A 216 -26.12 -14.06 14.81
C GLU A 216 -25.50 -12.66 14.75
N GLU A 217 -24.17 -12.56 14.69
CA GLU A 217 -23.48 -11.29 14.59
C GLU A 217 -23.45 -10.79 13.13
N ALA A 218 -23.71 -9.49 12.97
CA ALA A 218 -23.64 -8.87 11.65
C ALA A 218 -22.18 -8.75 11.18
N PRO A 219 -21.90 -8.96 9.88
CA PRO A 219 -20.60 -8.64 9.30
C PRO A 219 -20.20 -7.17 9.54
N PRO A 220 -18.90 -6.87 9.62
CA PRO A 220 -18.42 -5.51 9.78
C PRO A 220 -18.91 -4.63 8.64
N SER A 221 -19.51 -3.51 8.99
CA SER A 221 -20.14 -2.61 8.02
C SER A 221 -19.38 -1.29 7.86
N THR A 222 -18.47 -0.99 8.78
CA THR A 222 -17.71 0.25 8.84
C THR A 222 -16.21 -0.03 8.84
N VAL A 223 -15.41 0.96 8.38
CA VAL A 223 -13.95 0.86 8.42
C VAL A 223 -13.41 0.66 9.83
N ILE A 224 -14.09 1.22 10.85
CA ILE A 224 -13.73 1.05 12.26
C ILE A 224 -13.87 -0.41 12.69
N GLN A 225 -14.96 -1.07 12.30
CA GLN A 225 -15.20 -2.46 12.65
C GLN A 225 -14.24 -3.39 11.91
N LEU A 226 -14.02 -3.15 10.60
CA LEU A 226 -13.04 -3.91 9.82
C LEU A 226 -11.66 -3.88 10.48
N GLU A 227 -11.17 -2.70 10.81
CA GLU A 227 -9.85 -2.60 11.45
C GLU A 227 -9.87 -3.15 12.88
N ALA A 228 -10.89 -2.84 13.69
CA ALA A 228 -10.96 -3.35 15.07
C ALA A 228 -10.93 -4.88 15.16
N GLU A 229 -11.53 -5.56 14.18
CA GLU A 229 -11.58 -7.02 14.11
C GLU A 229 -10.32 -7.64 13.49
N ASN A 230 -9.63 -6.95 12.57
CA ASN A 230 -8.55 -7.55 11.77
C ASN A 230 -7.14 -7.00 12.05
N PHE A 231 -6.98 -5.86 12.75
CA PHE A 231 -5.68 -5.19 12.91
C PHE A 231 -4.57 -6.14 13.43
N ALA A 232 -4.89 -6.97 14.43
CA ALA A 232 -3.92 -7.88 15.03
C ALA A 232 -3.50 -9.01 14.08
N TRP A 233 -4.42 -9.46 13.21
CA TRP A 233 -4.12 -10.41 12.15
C TRP A 233 -3.19 -9.79 11.11
N ILE A 234 -3.47 -8.56 10.70
CA ILE A 234 -2.67 -7.82 9.72
C ILE A 234 -1.26 -7.57 10.26
N ASP A 235 -1.12 -7.00 11.46
CA ASP A 235 0.17 -6.69 12.08
C ASP A 235 1.02 -7.96 12.34
N PHE A 236 0.38 -9.04 12.79
CA PHE A 236 1.09 -10.30 13.05
C PHE A 236 1.67 -10.89 11.76
N PHE A 237 0.87 -11.04 10.71
CA PHE A 237 1.33 -11.67 9.48
C PHE A 237 2.23 -10.75 8.67
N TRP A 238 1.85 -9.50 8.44
CA TRP A 238 2.56 -8.65 7.48
C TRP A 238 3.57 -7.68 8.10
N SER A 239 3.75 -7.68 9.42
CA SER A 239 4.78 -6.84 10.05
C SER A 239 5.60 -7.55 11.13
N THR A 240 5.07 -8.58 11.79
CA THR A 240 5.79 -9.30 12.84
C THR A 240 6.68 -10.43 12.30
N MET A 241 6.34 -11.02 11.15
CA MET A 241 7.11 -12.12 10.56
C MET A 241 8.55 -11.70 10.21
N GLY A 242 8.76 -10.68 9.37
CA GLY A 242 10.11 -10.21 8.99
C GLY A 242 10.96 -9.71 10.16
N ARG A 243 10.32 -9.23 11.23
CA ARG A 243 10.99 -8.78 12.46
C ARG A 243 11.45 -9.91 13.37
N SER A 244 10.91 -11.13 13.18
CA SER A 244 11.19 -12.29 14.02
C SER A 244 12.44 -13.07 13.61
N GLY A 245 13.20 -12.60 12.62
CA GLY A 245 14.44 -13.22 12.16
C GLY A 245 14.21 -14.65 11.65
N ASP A 246 15.08 -15.60 12.01
CA ASP A 246 15.01 -17.01 11.58
C ASP A 246 13.66 -17.68 11.87
N ALA A 247 12.92 -17.23 12.89
CA ALA A 247 11.58 -17.72 13.18
C ALA A 247 10.55 -17.20 12.16
N GLY A 248 10.69 -15.94 11.74
CA GLY A 248 9.90 -15.31 10.68
C GLY A 248 10.03 -16.03 9.35
N ASP A 249 11.26 -16.36 8.95
CA ASP A 249 11.57 -17.11 7.71
C ASP A 249 10.82 -18.45 7.66
N ARG A 250 10.65 -19.11 8.81
CA ARG A 250 9.91 -20.38 8.93
C ARG A 250 8.39 -20.19 8.85
N VAL A 251 7.85 -19.08 9.34
CA VAL A 251 6.41 -18.78 9.21
C VAL A 251 6.08 -18.36 7.78
N GLN A 252 6.98 -17.65 7.09
CA GLN A 252 6.85 -17.39 5.66
C GLN A 252 6.75 -18.70 4.85
N GLN A 253 7.58 -19.70 5.16
CA GLN A 253 7.48 -21.01 4.52
C GLN A 253 6.12 -21.70 4.79
N ILE A 254 5.55 -21.54 5.99
CA ILE A 254 4.21 -22.05 6.30
C ILE A 254 3.17 -21.38 5.41
N TYR A 255 3.28 -20.08 5.21
CA TYR A 255 2.39 -19.32 4.34
C TYR A 255 2.51 -19.74 2.86
N GLU A 256 3.73 -19.89 2.35
CA GLU A 256 3.99 -20.39 0.98
C GLU A 256 3.39 -21.80 0.78
N MET A 257 3.44 -22.65 1.81
CA MET A 257 2.80 -23.96 1.77
C MET A 257 1.27 -23.87 1.67
N ILE A 258 0.62 -22.93 2.36
CA ILE A 258 -0.85 -22.71 2.28
C ILE A 258 -1.27 -22.26 0.87
N GLY A 259 -0.40 -21.58 0.13
CA GLY A 259 -0.66 -21.14 -1.25
C GLY A 259 -0.76 -22.28 -2.28
N THR A 260 -0.43 -23.53 -1.90
CA THR A 260 -0.48 -24.70 -2.80
C THR A 260 -1.34 -25.82 -2.22
N GLU A 261 -2.01 -26.61 -3.07
CA GLU A 261 -2.82 -27.75 -2.60
C GLU A 261 -1.97 -28.79 -1.86
N GLU A 262 -0.81 -29.12 -2.41
CA GLU A 262 0.11 -30.09 -1.81
C GLU A 262 0.70 -29.58 -0.48
N GLY A 263 1.06 -28.30 -0.41
CA GLY A 263 1.58 -27.69 0.82
C GLY A 263 0.51 -27.58 1.92
N THR A 264 -0.74 -27.27 1.56
CA THR A 264 -1.87 -27.20 2.49
C THR A 264 -2.15 -28.55 3.14
N GLN A 265 -2.16 -29.63 2.34
CA GLN A 265 -2.37 -30.98 2.85
C GLN A 265 -1.24 -31.39 3.81
N ARG A 266 0.02 -31.14 3.43
CA ARG A 266 1.18 -31.43 4.28
C ARG A 266 1.18 -30.62 5.58
N LEU A 267 0.76 -29.36 5.53
CA LEU A 267 0.68 -28.51 6.72
C LEU A 267 -0.40 -29.01 7.68
N SER A 268 -1.59 -29.37 7.15
CA SER A 268 -2.68 -29.96 7.94
C SER A 268 -2.25 -31.25 8.64
N GLU A 269 -1.60 -32.16 7.91
CA GLU A 269 -1.07 -33.41 8.46
C GLU A 269 -0.03 -33.18 9.57
N ARG A 270 0.88 -32.23 9.38
CA ARG A 270 1.94 -31.89 10.35
C ARG A 270 1.40 -31.17 11.58
N LEU A 271 0.47 -30.24 11.43
CA LEU A 271 -0.17 -29.54 12.54
C LEU A 271 -1.01 -30.52 13.36
N ALA A 272 -1.82 -31.36 12.71
CA ALA A 272 -2.59 -32.39 13.38
C ALA A 272 -1.69 -33.36 14.16
N ALA A 273 -0.59 -33.84 13.55
CA ALA A 273 0.37 -34.70 14.23
C ALA A 273 1.08 -34.00 15.41
N GLY A 274 1.45 -32.72 15.25
CA GLY A 274 2.16 -31.94 16.25
C GLY A 274 1.31 -31.54 17.45
N VAL A 275 0.05 -31.16 17.24
CA VAL A 275 -0.91 -30.83 18.30
C VAL A 275 -1.23 -32.07 19.13
N VAL A 276 -1.54 -33.19 18.48
CA VAL A 276 -1.79 -34.49 19.13
C VAL A 276 -0.56 -34.95 19.94
N ALA A 277 0.65 -34.81 19.38
CA ALA A 277 1.86 -35.27 20.06
C ALA A 277 2.29 -34.38 21.24
N ARG A 278 1.89 -33.10 21.29
CA ARG A 278 2.50 -32.12 22.21
C ARG A 278 1.57 -31.57 23.30
N PHE A 279 0.27 -31.52 23.06
CA PHE A 279 -0.65 -30.82 23.97
C PHE A 279 -1.72 -31.69 24.60
N LEU A 280 -1.94 -32.92 24.14
CA LEU A 280 -3.06 -33.75 24.61
C LEU A 280 -2.67 -35.22 24.77
N PRO A 281 -2.03 -35.62 25.89
CA PRO A 281 -1.90 -37.03 26.23
C PRO A 281 -3.22 -37.66 26.70
N ASP A 282 -4.25 -36.86 27.05
CA ASP A 282 -5.53 -37.36 27.58
C ASP A 282 -6.75 -36.64 27.01
N ASN A 283 -7.66 -37.46 26.44
CA ASN A 283 -8.85 -37.12 25.68
C ASN A 283 -9.96 -36.37 26.44
N TRP A 284 -10.48 -35.30 25.84
CA TRP A 284 -11.88 -34.88 26.03
C TRP A 284 -12.65 -34.50 24.77
N ILE A 285 -11.99 -34.35 23.63
CA ILE A 285 -12.62 -34.13 22.32
C ILE A 285 -12.33 -35.37 21.46
N PRO A 286 -13.29 -35.93 20.72
CA PRO A 286 -12.98 -36.98 19.75
C PRO A 286 -11.97 -36.44 18.73
N ASP A 287 -10.81 -37.08 18.58
CA ASP A 287 -9.75 -36.70 17.61
C ASP A 287 -10.29 -36.41 16.20
N SER A 288 -11.41 -37.04 15.82
CA SER A 288 -12.08 -36.82 14.53
C SER A 288 -12.78 -35.47 14.41
N ALA A 289 -13.38 -34.96 15.50
CA ALA A 289 -14.05 -33.67 15.51
C ALA A 289 -13.06 -32.51 15.52
N GLU A 290 -11.95 -32.65 16.25
CA GLU A 290 -10.85 -31.68 16.27
C GLU A 290 -10.14 -31.60 14.90
N ARG A 291 -9.82 -32.76 14.31
CA ARG A 291 -9.32 -32.81 12.93
C ARG A 291 -10.28 -32.21 11.93
N PHE A 292 -11.60 -32.44 12.09
CA PHE A 292 -12.60 -31.86 11.21
C PHE A 292 -12.65 -30.33 11.32
N ALA A 293 -12.67 -29.78 12.53
CA ALA A 293 -12.67 -28.33 12.74
C ALA A 293 -11.38 -27.67 12.25
N LEU A 294 -10.22 -28.28 12.53
CA LEU A 294 -8.92 -27.80 12.06
C LEU A 294 -8.81 -27.86 10.53
N SER A 295 -9.25 -28.96 9.91
CA SER A 295 -9.28 -29.07 8.45
C SER A 295 -10.21 -28.03 7.84
N LYS A 296 -11.38 -27.76 8.42
CA LYS A 296 -12.29 -26.72 7.93
C LYS A 296 -11.71 -25.31 8.05
N LEU A 297 -11.01 -25.01 9.14
CA LEU A 297 -10.28 -23.75 9.29
C LEU A 297 -9.15 -23.63 8.26
N ILE A 298 -8.37 -24.69 8.05
CA ILE A 298 -7.28 -24.71 7.06
C ILE A 298 -7.82 -24.57 5.64
N GLU A 299 -8.92 -25.26 5.31
CA GLU A 299 -9.60 -25.12 4.01
C GLU A 299 -10.07 -23.68 3.77
N LEU A 300 -10.69 -23.05 4.77
CA LEU A 300 -11.12 -21.65 4.71
C LEU A 300 -9.92 -20.72 4.47
N VAL A 301 -8.85 -20.88 5.24
CA VAL A 301 -7.62 -20.08 5.08
C VAL A 301 -7.00 -20.31 3.70
N ALA A 302 -6.94 -21.55 3.23
CA ALA A 302 -6.37 -21.90 1.92
C ALA A 302 -7.18 -21.32 0.77
N GLU A 303 -8.52 -21.36 0.83
CA GLU A 303 -9.39 -20.72 -0.16
C GLU A 303 -9.18 -19.20 -0.20
N ARG A 304 -9.04 -18.56 0.97
CA ARG A 304 -8.79 -17.12 1.07
C ARG A 304 -7.39 -16.71 0.59
N VAL A 305 -6.37 -17.55 0.80
CA VAL A 305 -5.03 -17.35 0.24
C VAL A 305 -4.99 -17.56 -1.27
N LYS A 306 -5.77 -18.52 -1.80
CA LYS A 306 -5.88 -18.74 -3.25
C LYS A 306 -6.52 -17.55 -3.99
N ASN A 307 -7.42 -16.81 -3.36
CA ASN A 307 -8.09 -15.63 -3.93
C ASN A 307 -7.21 -14.36 -3.90
N ARG A 308 -5.89 -14.48 -3.92
CA ARG A 308 -4.93 -13.37 -3.85
C ARG A 308 -4.58 -12.86 -5.24
N GLU A 309 -4.54 -11.54 -5.42
CA GLU A 309 -4.32 -10.88 -6.72
C GLU A 309 -3.00 -11.22 -7.40
N ARG A 310 -1.94 -11.43 -6.62
CA ARG A 310 -0.57 -11.66 -7.12
C ARG A 310 -0.42 -12.96 -7.94
N GLY A 311 -1.42 -13.85 -7.90
CA GLY A 311 -1.42 -15.11 -8.65
C GLY A 311 -2.24 -15.13 -9.94
N ASP A 312 -3.07 -14.11 -10.20
CA ASP A 312 -3.94 -14.07 -11.38
C ASP A 312 -3.31 -13.29 -12.54
N ALA A 313 -3.02 -14.00 -13.64
CA ALA A 313 -2.39 -13.46 -14.84
C ALA A 313 -3.39 -12.93 -15.88
N GLY A 314 -4.70 -13.13 -15.69
CA GLY A 314 -5.71 -12.86 -16.71
C GLY A 314 -6.22 -11.41 -16.77
N GLY A 315 -6.10 -10.66 -15.68
CA GLY A 315 -6.72 -9.35 -15.51
C GLY A 315 -5.97 -8.38 -14.59
N VAL A 316 -6.30 -7.10 -14.74
CA VAL A 316 -5.75 -5.99 -13.93
C VAL A 316 -6.19 -6.07 -12.47
N LEU A 317 -7.39 -6.60 -12.25
CA LEU A 317 -7.88 -7.12 -10.97
C LEU A 317 -8.51 -8.49 -11.27
N SER A 318 -8.37 -9.45 -10.37
CA SER A 318 -9.22 -10.64 -10.39
C SER A 318 -10.66 -10.26 -10.10
N ASP A 319 -11.59 -11.14 -10.46
CA ASP A 319 -13.02 -10.97 -10.17
C ASP A 319 -13.27 -10.78 -8.66
N ALA A 320 -12.47 -11.44 -7.81
CA ALA A 320 -12.61 -11.37 -6.35
C ALA A 320 -12.19 -10.00 -5.80
N ALA A 321 -11.04 -9.46 -6.19
CA ALA A 321 -10.64 -8.12 -5.72
C ALA A 321 -11.46 -7.01 -6.37
N HIS A 322 -11.91 -7.19 -7.61
CA HIS A 322 -12.85 -6.24 -8.21
C HIS A 322 -14.15 -6.18 -7.41
N ALA A 323 -14.73 -7.33 -7.05
CA ALA A 323 -15.90 -7.38 -6.18
C ALA A 323 -15.62 -6.76 -4.80
N GLY A 324 -14.50 -7.12 -4.16
CA GLY A 324 -14.09 -6.58 -2.87
C GLY A 324 -13.86 -5.07 -2.89
N LEU A 325 -13.31 -4.52 -3.99
CA LEU A 325 -13.17 -3.08 -4.20
C LEU A 325 -14.54 -2.40 -4.26
N LEU A 326 -15.47 -2.91 -5.06
CA LEU A 326 -16.82 -2.36 -5.15
C LEU A 326 -17.54 -2.42 -3.80
N ASP A 327 -17.43 -3.54 -3.08
CA ASP A 327 -18.03 -3.73 -1.75
C ASP A 327 -17.45 -2.78 -0.70
N TYR A 328 -16.12 -2.61 -0.68
CA TYR A 328 -15.44 -1.68 0.22
C TYR A 328 -15.89 -0.23 -0.03
N VAL A 329 -15.97 0.17 -1.31
CA VAL A 329 -16.37 1.53 -1.69
C VAL A 329 -17.85 1.78 -1.40
N ALA A 330 -18.75 0.87 -1.80
CA ALA A 330 -20.19 0.99 -1.61
C ALA A 330 -20.63 0.86 -0.12
N GLY A 331 -19.84 0.16 0.68
CA GLY A 331 -20.13 -0.13 2.09
C GLY A 331 -19.31 0.73 3.07
N PRO A 332 -18.22 0.18 3.64
CA PRO A 332 -17.40 0.85 4.66
C PRO A 332 -16.99 2.28 4.33
N LEU A 333 -16.43 2.51 3.14
CA LEU A 333 -15.93 3.83 2.75
C LEU A 333 -17.06 4.85 2.59
N ARG A 334 -18.13 4.48 1.87
CA ARG A 334 -19.32 5.34 1.74
C ARG A 334 -19.88 5.75 3.09
N ARG A 335 -19.98 4.81 4.04
CA ARG A 335 -20.45 5.10 5.40
C ARG A 335 -19.51 6.05 6.16
N GLN A 336 -18.20 5.95 5.95
CA GLN A 336 -17.25 6.91 6.51
C GLN A 336 -17.47 8.31 5.93
N ILE A 337 -17.60 8.44 4.61
CA ILE A 337 -17.90 9.71 3.93
C ILE A 337 -19.20 10.31 4.49
N GLU A 338 -20.28 9.53 4.55
CA GLU A 338 -21.58 9.99 5.05
C GLU A 338 -21.51 10.45 6.51
N HIS A 339 -20.80 9.71 7.36
CA HIS A 339 -20.63 10.06 8.76
C HIS A 339 -19.88 11.39 8.93
N GLU A 340 -18.78 11.57 8.21
CA GLU A 340 -17.94 12.77 8.32
C GLU A 340 -18.54 13.98 7.61
N CYS A 341 -19.32 13.76 6.54
CA CYS A 341 -20.01 14.81 5.79
C CYS A 341 -21.41 15.13 6.31
N ARG A 342 -21.91 14.51 7.38
CA ARG A 342 -23.31 14.70 7.88
C ARG A 342 -23.75 16.15 8.13
N HIS A 343 -22.81 17.07 8.31
CA HIS A 343 -23.06 18.51 8.52
C HIS A 343 -22.61 19.38 7.35
N SER A 344 -22.32 18.78 6.19
CA SER A 344 -21.85 19.45 4.97
C SER A 344 -22.45 18.79 3.72
N CYS A 345 -22.21 19.34 2.54
CA CYS A 345 -22.56 18.66 1.29
C CYS A 345 -21.79 17.32 1.21
N ARG A 346 -22.44 16.26 0.73
CA ARG A 346 -21.75 15.01 0.38
C ARG A 346 -21.07 15.21 -0.99
N PRO A 347 -19.84 14.72 -1.21
CA PRO A 347 -19.23 14.83 -2.53
C PRO A 347 -20.04 14.06 -3.57
N ASP A 348 -20.29 14.72 -4.68
CA ASP A 348 -20.99 14.21 -5.86
C ASP A 348 -20.05 13.47 -6.80
N ASP A 349 -18.79 13.89 -6.82
CA ASP A 349 -17.74 13.47 -7.73
C ASP A 349 -16.56 12.96 -6.89
N VAL A 350 -16.26 11.68 -7.03
CA VAL A 350 -15.30 10.97 -6.18
C VAL A 350 -14.32 10.21 -7.05
N SER A 351 -13.03 10.45 -6.79
CA SER A 351 -11.94 9.64 -7.32
C SER A 351 -11.28 8.89 -6.18
N LEU A 352 -11.10 7.59 -6.33
CA LEU A 352 -10.37 6.72 -5.43
C LEU A 352 -9.01 6.39 -6.04
N VAL A 353 -7.96 6.69 -5.29
CA VAL A 353 -6.58 6.32 -5.58
C VAL A 353 -6.18 5.22 -4.60
N PHE A 354 -5.67 4.11 -5.10
CA PHE A 354 -5.23 2.99 -4.27
C PHE A 354 -4.05 2.22 -4.86
N GLY A 355 -3.40 1.39 -4.04
CA GLY A 355 -2.25 0.56 -4.42
C GLY A 355 -2.55 -0.93 -4.31
N HIS A 356 -1.64 -1.68 -3.68
CA HIS A 356 -1.78 -3.08 -3.23
C HIS A 356 -1.63 -4.18 -4.29
N THR A 357 -2.18 -3.98 -5.49
CA THR A 357 -2.26 -5.07 -6.49
C THR A 357 -1.07 -5.12 -7.44
N HIS A 358 -0.19 -4.12 -7.39
CA HIS A 358 0.97 -3.92 -8.26
C HIS A 358 0.65 -3.76 -9.76
N LYS A 359 -0.63 -3.64 -10.11
CA LYS A 359 -1.13 -3.54 -11.47
C LYS A 359 -1.72 -2.14 -11.72
N PRO A 360 -0.95 -1.19 -12.27
CA PRO A 360 -1.41 0.19 -12.39
C PRO A 360 -2.54 0.27 -13.41
N PHE A 361 -3.62 0.94 -13.05
CA PHE A 361 -4.75 1.13 -13.96
C PHE A 361 -5.61 2.34 -13.64
N GLU A 362 -6.42 2.73 -14.62
CA GLU A 362 -7.43 3.76 -14.47
C GLU A 362 -8.74 3.26 -15.08
N SER A 363 -9.83 3.43 -14.35
CA SER A 363 -11.16 3.07 -14.84
C SER A 363 -12.23 3.93 -14.18
N GLN A 364 -13.44 3.86 -14.71
CA GLN A 364 -14.62 4.50 -14.15
C GLN A 364 -15.64 3.41 -13.82
N ALA A 365 -16.07 3.36 -12.57
CA ALA A 365 -16.99 2.34 -12.10
C ALA A 365 -18.31 2.95 -11.62
N THR A 366 -19.43 2.36 -12.03
CA THR A 366 -20.73 2.69 -11.42
C THR A 366 -20.84 1.93 -10.11
N ILE A 367 -20.91 2.65 -9.00
CA ILE A 367 -20.91 2.06 -7.65
C ILE A 367 -22.16 2.52 -6.90
N ASP A 368 -22.84 1.56 -6.28
CA ASP A 368 -24.06 1.81 -5.52
C ASP A 368 -23.85 2.88 -4.44
N GLY A 369 -24.82 3.80 -4.38
CA GLY A 369 -24.78 4.94 -3.48
C GLY A 369 -23.95 6.11 -3.98
N PHE A 370 -23.25 6.03 -5.13
CA PHE A 370 -22.62 7.17 -5.81
C PHE A 370 -23.43 7.57 -7.06
N ARG A 371 -23.02 8.66 -7.73
CA ARG A 371 -23.74 9.15 -8.94
C ARG A 371 -23.56 8.19 -10.11
N GLU A 372 -24.49 8.24 -11.08
CA GLU A 372 -24.42 7.47 -12.32
C GLU A 372 -23.19 7.79 -13.17
N SER A 373 -22.62 9.00 -13.01
CA SER A 373 -21.32 9.33 -13.60
C SER A 373 -20.18 8.47 -13.04
N GLY A 374 -20.41 7.62 -12.05
CA GLY A 374 -19.42 6.70 -11.52
C GLY A 374 -18.38 7.34 -10.61
N VAL A 375 -17.55 6.48 -10.04
CA VAL A 375 -16.37 6.78 -9.23
C VAL A 375 -15.15 6.55 -10.12
N GLY A 376 -14.24 7.51 -10.16
CA GLY A 376 -12.94 7.33 -10.83
C GLY A 376 -12.06 6.41 -9.98
N LEU A 377 -11.55 5.32 -10.55
CA LEU A 377 -10.67 4.38 -9.87
C LEU A 377 -9.29 4.47 -10.50
N LEU A 378 -8.27 4.68 -9.67
CA LEU A 378 -6.87 4.73 -10.11
C LEU A 378 -6.03 3.86 -9.18
N ASN A 379 -5.36 2.87 -9.76
CA ASN A 379 -4.38 2.04 -9.07
C ASN A 379 -2.96 2.52 -9.41
N THR A 380 -2.15 2.78 -8.39
CA THR A 380 -0.75 3.23 -8.52
C THR A 380 0.22 2.12 -8.90
N GLY A 381 -0.21 0.86 -8.93
CA GLY A 381 0.65 -0.28 -9.20
C GLY A 381 1.63 -0.51 -8.05
N GLY A 382 2.84 -0.99 -8.38
CA GLY A 382 3.89 -1.27 -7.43
C GLY A 382 5.27 -1.30 -8.05
N TRP A 383 6.27 -0.96 -7.24
CA TRP A 383 7.66 -0.79 -7.66
C TRP A 383 8.48 -2.05 -7.50
N VAL A 384 7.83 -3.22 -7.53
CA VAL A 384 8.45 -4.51 -7.23
C VAL A 384 8.41 -5.43 -8.44
N VAL A 385 9.44 -6.23 -8.58
CA VAL A 385 9.51 -7.37 -9.51
C VAL A 385 9.66 -8.62 -8.66
N ASP A 386 8.60 -9.42 -8.55
CA ASP A 386 8.51 -10.56 -7.64
C ASP A 386 8.43 -11.93 -8.35
N THR A 387 8.44 -11.94 -9.68
CA THR A 387 8.47 -13.16 -10.51
C THR A 387 9.69 -13.19 -11.43
N VAL A 388 10.13 -14.40 -11.78
CA VAL A 388 11.17 -14.60 -12.81
C VAL A 388 10.61 -14.27 -14.18
N ASP A 389 9.41 -14.76 -14.47
CA ASP A 389 8.68 -14.47 -15.71
C ASP A 389 8.04 -13.09 -15.63
N ARG A 390 8.14 -12.33 -16.73
CA ARG A 390 7.60 -10.98 -16.83
C ARG A 390 6.08 -10.96 -16.78
N GLN A 391 5.53 -10.02 -16.03
CA GLN A 391 4.08 -9.84 -15.88
C GLN A 391 3.64 -8.51 -16.51
N PRO A 392 3.11 -8.50 -17.76
CA PRO A 392 2.84 -7.25 -18.49
C PRO A 392 1.85 -6.30 -17.84
N LEU A 393 1.04 -6.80 -16.92
CA LEU A 393 0.09 -6.01 -16.15
C LEU A 393 0.73 -5.38 -14.90
N HIS A 394 1.86 -5.91 -14.42
CA HIS A 394 2.60 -5.34 -13.30
C HIS A 394 3.35 -4.10 -13.75
N GLY A 395 3.53 -3.15 -12.84
CA GLY A 395 4.17 -1.88 -13.13
C GLY A 395 3.90 -0.84 -12.06
N ALA A 396 4.39 0.38 -12.26
CA ALA A 396 4.13 1.46 -11.32
C ALA A 396 3.63 2.71 -12.03
N ALA A 397 2.79 3.45 -11.31
CA ALA A 397 2.29 4.76 -11.66
C ALA A 397 2.40 5.72 -10.49
N VAL A 398 2.46 7.01 -10.82
CA VAL A 398 2.36 8.11 -9.85
C VAL A 398 1.07 8.85 -10.11
N VAL A 399 0.21 8.94 -9.11
CA VAL A 399 -1.05 9.67 -9.25
C VAL A 399 -0.88 11.09 -8.75
N VAL A 400 -1.22 12.07 -9.58
CA VAL A 400 -1.15 13.49 -9.26
C VAL A 400 -2.55 14.11 -9.22
N VAL A 401 -2.72 15.05 -8.29
CA VAL A 401 -3.99 15.76 -8.06
C VAL A 401 -3.74 17.25 -8.13
N ASP A 402 -4.56 17.99 -8.85
CA ASP A 402 -4.47 19.45 -8.93
C ASP A 402 -5.35 20.19 -7.92
N GLU A 403 -5.45 21.51 -8.04
CA GLU A 403 -6.25 22.35 -7.14
C GLU A 403 -7.77 22.26 -7.39
N ASP A 404 -8.17 21.79 -8.57
CA ASP A 404 -9.56 21.55 -8.96
C ASP A 404 -10.00 20.11 -8.62
N LEU A 405 -9.11 19.35 -7.97
CA LEU A 405 -9.24 17.92 -7.67
C LEU A 405 -9.44 17.03 -8.90
N GLU A 406 -8.92 17.47 -10.05
CA GLU A 406 -8.73 16.57 -11.18
C GLU A 406 -7.56 15.62 -10.88
N VAL A 407 -7.68 14.39 -11.37
CA VAL A 407 -6.73 13.31 -11.08
C VAL A 407 -6.17 12.74 -12.37
N ALA A 408 -4.85 12.62 -12.43
CA ALA A 408 -4.15 11.97 -13.53
C ALA A 408 -3.14 10.96 -12.98
N SER A 409 -2.97 9.87 -13.71
CA SER A 409 -2.00 8.81 -13.46
C SER A 409 -0.84 8.96 -14.45
N LEU A 410 0.36 9.11 -13.94
CA LEU A 410 1.59 8.98 -14.70
C LEU A 410 1.97 7.50 -14.67
N ARG A 411 1.54 6.72 -15.66
CA ARG A 411 1.99 5.33 -15.82
C ARG A 411 3.44 5.34 -16.23
N LEU A 412 4.33 5.03 -15.29
CA LEU A 412 5.77 5.18 -15.48
C LEU A 412 6.37 3.96 -16.17
N TYR A 413 5.95 2.77 -15.77
CA TYR A 413 6.32 1.55 -16.47
C TYR A 413 5.28 0.45 -16.26
N ASN A 414 5.30 -0.50 -17.19
CA ASN A 414 4.80 -1.85 -17.00
C ASN A 414 5.97 -2.81 -17.27
N GLU A 415 5.97 -4.01 -16.69
CA GLU A 415 6.90 -5.02 -17.16
C GLU A 415 6.60 -5.35 -18.63
N VAL A 416 7.63 -5.70 -19.39
CA VAL A 416 7.50 -6.08 -20.80
C VAL A 416 8.01 -7.50 -20.95
N PRO A 417 7.37 -8.34 -21.79
CA PRO A 417 7.90 -9.66 -22.13
C PRO A 417 9.32 -9.57 -22.71
N ASP A 418 10.11 -10.62 -22.54
CA ASP A 418 11.48 -10.66 -23.05
C ASP A 418 11.51 -10.46 -24.58
N GLY A 419 12.33 -9.50 -25.03
CA GLY A 419 12.51 -9.18 -26.45
C GLY A 419 11.49 -8.19 -27.03
N GLU A 420 10.59 -7.63 -26.22
CA GLU A 420 9.72 -6.52 -26.62
C GLU A 420 10.35 -5.14 -26.32
N ASP A 421 9.80 -4.09 -26.93
CA ASP A 421 10.28 -2.72 -26.73
C ASP A 421 10.08 -2.28 -25.26
N PRO A 422 11.01 -1.47 -24.71
CA PRO A 422 10.95 -1.03 -23.33
C PRO A 422 9.67 -0.23 -23.02
N PRO A 423 9.21 -0.24 -21.76
CA PRO A 423 7.96 0.40 -21.37
C PRO A 423 8.00 1.90 -21.63
N VAL A 424 6.88 2.43 -22.11
CA VAL A 424 6.74 3.85 -22.43
C VAL A 424 5.94 4.53 -21.31
N VAL A 425 6.46 5.65 -20.80
CA VAL A 425 5.75 6.50 -19.86
C VAL A 425 4.50 7.09 -20.52
N ARG A 426 3.35 7.04 -19.85
CA ARG A 426 2.07 7.56 -20.38
C ARG A 426 1.32 8.32 -19.32
N VAL A 427 0.52 9.29 -19.76
CA VAL A 427 -0.42 9.99 -18.90
C VAL A 427 -1.82 9.44 -19.15
N CYS A 428 -2.48 9.01 -18.08
CA CYS A 428 -3.81 8.43 -18.11
C CYS A 428 -4.71 9.10 -17.07
N SER A 429 -6.02 8.89 -17.21
CA SER A 429 -7.01 9.32 -16.23
C SER A 429 -8.19 8.37 -16.27
N ALA A 430 -8.96 8.30 -15.18
CA ALA A 430 -10.19 7.50 -15.14
C ALA A 430 -11.24 8.01 -16.14
N ALA A 431 -11.28 9.34 -16.34
CA ALA A 431 -12.07 10.01 -17.36
C ALA A 431 -11.29 11.26 -17.84
N PRO A 432 -11.34 11.59 -19.16
CA PRO A 432 -10.59 12.71 -19.72
C PRO A 432 -10.82 14.02 -18.96
N ASN A 433 -9.73 14.69 -18.59
CA ASN A 433 -9.75 15.93 -17.81
C ASN A 433 -8.63 16.90 -18.23
N ALA A 434 -8.66 18.13 -17.73
CA ALA A 434 -7.71 19.18 -18.13
C ALA A 434 -6.30 18.92 -17.59
N LEU A 435 -6.19 18.28 -16.42
CA LEU A 435 -4.90 17.86 -15.86
C LEU A 435 -4.19 16.84 -16.77
N GLN A 436 -4.89 15.82 -17.29
CA GLN A 436 -4.31 14.88 -18.24
C GLN A 436 -3.77 15.60 -19.48
N ALA A 437 -4.59 16.43 -20.12
CA ALA A 437 -4.19 17.15 -21.33
C ALA A 437 -2.98 18.07 -21.11
N ARG A 438 -2.85 18.63 -19.90
CA ARG A 438 -1.67 19.41 -19.52
C ARG A 438 -0.42 18.52 -19.42
N LEU A 439 -0.53 17.38 -18.75
CA LEU A 439 0.60 16.48 -18.52
C LEU A 439 1.05 15.78 -19.81
N ASP A 440 0.13 15.49 -20.74
CA ASP A 440 0.46 15.00 -22.09
C ASP A 440 1.38 15.96 -22.85
N GLY A 441 1.29 17.28 -22.58
CA GLY A 441 2.18 18.27 -23.17
C GLY A 441 3.53 18.42 -22.48
N LEU A 442 3.72 17.78 -21.32
CA LEU A 442 4.92 17.87 -20.48
C LEU A 442 5.74 16.59 -20.48
N VAL A 443 5.08 15.44 -20.47
CA VAL A 443 5.71 14.12 -20.39
C VAL A 443 6.08 13.65 -21.80
N ASP A 444 7.37 13.59 -22.09
CA ASP A 444 7.91 13.09 -23.35
C ASP A 444 8.91 11.96 -23.09
N PRO A 445 8.52 10.68 -23.31
CA PRO A 445 9.37 9.51 -23.08
C PRO A 445 10.70 9.52 -23.87
N GLN A 446 10.80 10.33 -24.92
CA GLN A 446 12.00 10.43 -25.75
C GLN A 446 12.97 11.52 -25.29
N ARG A 447 12.63 12.28 -24.25
CA ARG A 447 13.44 13.39 -23.74
C ARG A 447 13.86 13.14 -22.29
N GLU A 448 15.00 13.73 -21.94
CA GLU A 448 15.43 13.79 -20.55
C GLU A 448 14.43 14.58 -19.69
N PRO A 449 14.13 14.12 -18.47
CA PRO A 449 14.70 12.95 -17.78
C PRO A 449 13.99 11.61 -18.07
N TRP A 450 12.88 11.60 -18.81
CA TRP A 450 12.04 10.42 -19.05
C TRP A 450 12.74 9.32 -19.84
N SER A 451 13.54 9.67 -20.84
CA SER A 451 14.33 8.70 -21.63
C SER A 451 15.28 7.90 -20.75
N SER A 452 16.04 8.60 -19.90
CA SER A 452 16.91 7.96 -18.91
C SER A 452 16.12 7.13 -17.90
N PHE A 453 14.95 7.60 -17.47
CA PHE A 453 14.08 6.83 -16.57
C PHE A 453 13.66 5.49 -17.16
N VAL A 454 13.21 5.47 -18.43
CA VAL A 454 12.82 4.25 -19.14
C VAL A 454 13.99 3.26 -19.21
N GLU A 455 15.17 3.74 -19.61
CA GLU A 455 16.37 2.92 -19.75
C GLU A 455 16.79 2.28 -18.41
N VAL A 456 16.91 3.08 -17.35
CA VAL A 456 17.36 2.55 -16.04
C VAL A 456 16.32 1.62 -15.42
N THR A 457 15.03 1.87 -15.66
CA THR A 457 13.95 1.03 -15.13
C THR A 457 13.95 -0.32 -15.82
N HIS A 458 14.09 -0.35 -17.15
CA HIS A 458 14.21 -1.59 -17.90
C HIS A 458 15.40 -2.44 -17.43
N ALA A 459 16.59 -1.82 -17.32
CA ALA A 459 17.79 -2.52 -16.82
C ALA A 459 17.62 -3.03 -15.38
N ALA A 460 16.93 -2.28 -14.51
CA ALA A 460 16.66 -2.72 -13.15
C ALA A 460 15.69 -3.91 -13.11
N ILE A 461 14.67 -3.92 -13.97
CA ILE A 461 13.72 -5.03 -14.12
C ILE A 461 14.46 -6.31 -14.57
N GLU A 462 15.37 -6.22 -15.54
CA GLU A 462 16.31 -7.29 -15.94
C GLU A 462 17.13 -7.83 -14.78
N CYS A 463 17.81 -6.93 -14.06
CA CYS A 463 18.63 -7.26 -12.90
C CYS A 463 17.83 -8.01 -11.81
N ARG A 464 16.58 -7.62 -11.54
CA ARG A 464 15.72 -8.31 -10.56
C ARG A 464 15.34 -9.72 -10.97
N ALA A 465 14.93 -9.92 -12.22
CA ALA A 465 14.58 -11.26 -12.69
C ALA A 465 15.80 -12.20 -12.64
N GLU A 466 16.98 -11.71 -12.99
CA GLU A 466 18.22 -12.50 -12.89
C GLU A 466 18.53 -12.88 -11.42
N ALA A 467 18.39 -11.91 -10.50
CA ALA A 467 18.54 -12.16 -9.07
C ALA A 467 17.58 -13.25 -8.56
N LEU A 468 16.30 -13.16 -8.96
CA LEU A 468 15.27 -14.14 -8.61
C LEU A 468 15.56 -15.52 -9.21
N ALA A 469 15.95 -15.59 -10.49
CA ALA A 469 16.29 -16.84 -11.16
C ALA A 469 17.48 -17.54 -10.48
N ARG A 470 18.53 -16.78 -10.16
CA ARG A 470 19.72 -17.28 -9.45
C ARG A 470 19.35 -17.84 -8.07
N ARG A 471 18.45 -17.18 -7.35
CA ARG A 471 17.96 -17.64 -6.04
C ARG A 471 17.11 -18.91 -6.16
N ALA A 472 16.28 -19.01 -7.19
CA ALA A 472 15.44 -20.17 -7.47
C ALA A 472 16.24 -21.39 -8.00
N GLY A 473 17.52 -21.21 -8.37
CA GLY A 473 18.32 -22.26 -9.01
C GLY A 473 17.88 -22.56 -10.45
N VAL A 474 17.14 -21.64 -11.07
CA VAL A 474 16.67 -21.72 -12.45
C VAL A 474 17.62 -20.87 -13.32
N ARG A 475 18.01 -21.35 -14.51
CA ARG A 475 18.73 -20.50 -15.46
C ARG A 475 17.79 -19.38 -15.89
N ALA A 476 18.22 -18.12 -15.75
CA ALA A 476 17.49 -17.00 -16.31
C ALA A 476 17.23 -17.25 -17.82
N PRO A 477 16.02 -16.93 -18.33
CA PRO A 477 15.79 -16.96 -19.77
C PRO A 477 16.80 -16.05 -20.47
N SER A 478 17.37 -16.57 -21.56
CA SER A 478 18.50 -15.98 -22.31
C SER A 478 18.07 -15.02 -23.39
#